data_AF-A0A484PWC3-F1
#
_entry.id   AF-A0A484PWC3-F1
#
_cell.length_a   1.000
_cell.length_b   1.000
_cell.length_c   1.000
_cell.angle_alpha   90.00
_cell.angle_beta   90.00
_cell.angle_gamma   90.00
#
_symmetry.space_group_name_H-M   'P 1'
#
loop_
_entity.id
_entity.type
_entity.pdbx_description
1 polymer ?
#
loop_
_entity_poly.entity_id
_entity_poly.type
_entity_poly.pdbx_seq_one_letter_code
_entity_poly.pdbx_strand_id
1 'polypeptide(L)' 'MPEGVTRVDILSIGRTRILAPAGEAWDSWFQAEGASADFMDTRDQPADQHRETW' A
#
# COMPACT_ATOMS: atom_id res chain seq x y z
N MET A 1 -5.21 -15.99 -15.72
CA MET A 1 -4.27 -15.24 -14.87
C MET A 1 -2.98 -15.06 -15.64
N PRO A 2 -2.21 -13.99 -15.43
CA PRO A 2 -0.88 -13.84 -16.00
C PRO A 2 0.00 -15.06 -15.70
N GLU A 3 0.94 -15.40 -16.60
CA GLU A 3 1.89 -16.49 -16.34
C GLU A 3 2.63 -16.26 -15.02
N GLY A 4 2.71 -17.31 -14.20
CA GLY A 4 3.39 -17.28 -12.89
C GLY A 4 2.50 -17.00 -11.68
N VAL A 5 1.27 -16.53 -11.83
CA VAL A 5 0.36 -16.31 -10.69
C VAL A 5 -0.43 -17.58 -10.36
N THR A 6 -0.11 -18.22 -9.23
CA THR A 6 -0.75 -19.47 -8.76
C THR A 6 -1.63 -19.30 -7.52
N ARG A 7 -1.53 -18.15 -6.83
CA ARG A 7 -2.30 -17.84 -5.61
C ARG A 7 -2.82 -16.40 -5.66
N VAL A 8 -4.06 -16.22 -5.18
CA VAL A 8 -4.74 -14.92 -5.18
C VAL A 8 -5.42 -14.63 -3.85
N ASP A 9 -5.53 -13.34 -3.53
CA ASP A 9 -6.45 -12.82 -2.51
C ASP A 9 -7.78 -12.45 -3.17
N ILE A 10 -8.89 -12.77 -2.50
CA ILE A 10 -10.25 -12.54 -3.02
C ILE A 10 -10.95 -11.49 -2.18
N LEU A 11 -11.16 -10.31 -2.74
CA LEU A 11 -11.89 -9.22 -2.09
C LEU A 11 -13.32 -9.15 -2.62
N SER A 12 -14.28 -9.02 -1.70
CA SER A 12 -15.71 -8.95 -2.02
C SER A 12 -16.23 -7.52 -1.90
N ILE A 13 -16.73 -6.96 -3.00
CA ILE A 13 -17.40 -5.64 -3.02
C ILE A 13 -18.83 -5.86 -3.51
N GLY A 14 -19.74 -6.08 -2.55
CA GLY A 14 -21.10 -6.54 -2.84
C GLY A 14 -21.09 -7.86 -3.63
N ARG A 15 -21.58 -7.81 -4.88
CA ARG A 15 -21.58 -8.95 -5.81
C ARG A 15 -20.31 -9.07 -6.65
N THR A 16 -19.45 -8.06 -6.64
CA THR A 16 -18.18 -8.05 -7.36
C THR A 16 -17.11 -8.79 -6.57
N ARG A 17 -16.20 -9.47 -7.28
CA ARG A 17 -15.01 -10.10 -6.72
C ARG A 17 -13.77 -9.54 -7.43
N ILE A 18 -12.82 -9.06 -6.64
CA ILE A 18 -11.50 -8.64 -7.12
C ILE A 18 -10.52 -9.75 -6.76
N LEU A 19 -9.77 -10.21 -7.75
CA LEU A 19 -8.68 -11.18 -7.58
C LEU A 19 -7.37 -10.43 -7.78
N ALA A 20 -6.57 -10.34 -6.73
CA ALA A 20 -5.20 -9.83 -6.77
C ALA A 20 -4.23 -10.98 -6.52
N PRO A 21 -2.99 -10.97 -7.05
CA PRO A 21 -1.97 -11.89 -6.59
C PRO A 21 -1.85 -11.83 -5.06
N ALA A 22 -1.63 -12.98 -4.43
CA ALA A 22 -1.62 -13.06 -2.98
C ALA A 22 -0.56 -12.12 -2.36
N GLY A 23 -0.97 -11.32 -1.38
CA GLY A 23 -0.12 -10.35 -0.69
C GLY A 23 -0.06 -8.97 -1.36
N GLU A 24 -0.59 -8.81 -2.57
CA GLU A 24 -0.58 -7.52 -3.29
C GLU A 24 -1.83 -6.68 -3.06
N ALA A 25 -2.86 -7.25 -2.42
CA ALA A 25 -4.03 -6.49 -2.02
C ALA A 25 -3.68 -5.51 -0.89
N TRP A 26 -4.24 -4.30 -0.94
CA TRP A 26 -4.12 -3.32 0.15
C TRP A 26 -4.54 -3.88 1.50
N ASP A 27 -5.60 -4.69 1.54
CA ASP A 27 -6.04 -5.35 2.78
C ASP A 27 -4.95 -6.27 3.34
N SER A 28 -4.28 -7.03 2.48
CA SER A 28 -3.15 -7.89 2.85
C SER A 28 -1.94 -7.07 3.32
N TRP A 29 -1.68 -5.92 2.70
CA TRP A 29 -0.62 -5.00 3.13
C TRP A 29 -0.89 -4.44 4.53
N PHE A 30 -2.12 -4.03 4.83
CA PHE A 30 -2.49 -3.52 6.16
C PHE A 30 -2.50 -4.60 7.26
N GLN A 31 -2.68 -5.87 6.89
CA GLN A 31 -2.57 -7.00 7.82
C GLN A 31 -1.13 -7.48 8.04
N ALA A 32 -0.16 -6.97 7.28
CA ALA A 32 1.25 -7.31 7.46
C ALA A 32 1.79 -6.72 8.76
N GLU A 33 3.01 -7.13 9.13
CA GLU A 33 3.70 -6.57 10.29
C GLU A 33 3.87 -5.05 10.12
N GLY A 34 3.50 -4.32 11.17
CA GLY A 34 3.62 -2.87 11.20
C GLY A 34 5.08 -2.41 11.25
N ALA A 35 5.29 -1.12 11.03
CA ALA A 35 6.59 -0.51 11.25
C ALA A 35 7.02 -0.62 12.73
N SER A 36 8.33 -0.70 12.97
CA SER A 36 8.87 -0.65 14.33
C SER A 36 8.64 0.72 14.98
N ALA A 37 8.70 0.77 16.31
CA ALA A 37 8.42 1.99 17.07
C ALA A 37 9.38 3.15 16.76
N ASP A 38 10.58 2.84 16.29
CA ASP A 38 11.64 3.79 15.91
C ASP A 38 11.70 4.08 14.41
N PHE A 39 10.83 3.45 13.60
CA PHE A 39 10.85 3.62 12.16
C PHE A 39 10.41 5.04 11.77
N MET A 40 11.33 5.79 11.14
CA MET A 40 11.13 7.19 10.76
C MET A 40 10.75 8.11 11.94
N ASP A 41 11.35 7.90 13.11
CA ASP A 41 11.17 8.75 14.31
C ASP A 41 11.50 10.23 14.04
N THR A 42 12.38 10.50 13.06
CA THR A 42 12.55 11.83 12.47
C THR A 42 12.51 11.76 10.94
N ARG A 43 12.09 12.86 10.32
CA ARG A 43 12.18 13.07 8.87
C ARG A 43 12.77 14.45 8.62
N ASP A 44 13.84 14.50 7.84
CA ASP A 44 14.49 15.76 7.41
C ASP A 44 13.60 16.47 6.38
N GLN A 45 12.47 16.99 6.86
CA GLN A 45 11.53 17.74 6.03
C GLN A 45 12.08 19.16 5.85
N PRO A 46 12.31 19.61 4.60
CA PRO A 46 12.72 20.99 4.35
C PRO A 46 11.60 21.96 4.75
N ALA A 47 11.97 23.20 5.03
CA ALA A 47 11.02 24.29 5.22
C ALA A 47 10.16 24.49 3.97
N ASP A 48 8.98 25.08 4.16
CA ASP A 48 8.08 25.40 3.06
C ASP A 48 8.80 26.23 2.00
N GLN A 49 8.67 25.80 0.75
CA GLN A 49 9.29 26.49 -0.37
C GLN A 49 8.47 27.72 -0.74
N HIS A 50 9.12 28.88 -0.80
CA HIS A 50 8.54 30.04 -1.44
C HIS A 50 8.44 29.80 -2.95
N ARG A 51 7.24 29.99 -3.51
CA ARG A 51 7.01 30.03 -4.96
C ARG A 51 6.67 31.45 -5.38
N GLU A 52 7.15 31.84 -6.56
CA GLU A 52 6.72 33.06 -7.25
C GLU A 52 5.19 33.05 -7.38
N THR A 53 4.54 34.19 -7.14
CA THR A 53 3.07 34.30 -7.21
C THR A 53 2.56 34.53 -8.63
N TRP A 54 3.42 34.42 -9.64
CA TRP A 54 3.15 34.80 -11.03
C TRP A 54 3.84 33.86 -12.02
#